data_AF-A0A2D6MFQ7-F1
#
_entry.id   AF-A0A2D6MFQ7-F1
#
_cell.length_a   1.000
_cell.length_b   1.000
_cell.length_c   1.000
_cell.angle_alpha   90.00
_cell.angle_beta   90.00
_cell.angle_gamma   90.00
#
_symmetry.space_group_name_H-M   'P 1'
#
loop_
_entity.id
_entity.type
_entity.pdbx_description
1 polymer ?
#
loop_
_entity_poly.entity_id
_entity_poly.type
_entity_poly.pdbx_seq_one_letter_code
_entity_poly.pdbx_strand_id
1 'polypeptide(L)' 'MENVYEQFFFLKYSGGWSFSEAYNLPIGLRQWFVERLVKQIEDENAAIKNASKGGNTQTLSAHNQPTMPPRMRKK' A
#
# COMPACT_ATOMS: atom_id res chain seq x y z
N MET A 1 -11.22 -16.78 24.00
CA MET A 1 -12.02 -16.95 22.75
C MET A 1 -12.06 -15.67 21.94
N GLU A 2 -12.12 -14.49 22.57
CA GLU A 2 -12.13 -13.17 21.91
C GLU A 2 -11.03 -12.98 20.85
N ASN A 3 -9.75 -13.23 21.19
CA ASN A 3 -8.63 -13.16 20.22
C ASN A 3 -8.83 -13.97 18.94
N VAL A 4 -9.54 -15.10 19.01
CA VAL A 4 -9.78 -15.95 17.82
C VAL A 4 -10.82 -15.29 16.92
N TYR A 5 -11.85 -14.69 17.51
CA TYR A 5 -12.88 -13.94 16.78
C TYR A 5 -12.34 -12.63 16.21
N GLU A 6 -11.42 -11.95 16.91
CA GLU A 6 -10.76 -10.77 16.37
C GLU A 6 -9.92 -11.10 15.13
N GLN A 7 -9.17 -12.21 15.16
CA GLN A 7 -8.44 -12.69 13.99
C GLN A 7 -9.39 -12.96 12.81
N PHE A 8 -10.54 -13.59 13.05
CA PHE A 8 -11.55 -13.83 12.03
C PHE A 8 -12.16 -12.54 11.48
N PHE A 9 -12.48 -11.60 12.36
CA PHE A 9 -13.00 -10.30 11.97
C PHE A 9 -12.01 -9.55 11.08
N PHE A 10 -10.72 -9.55 11.47
CA PHE A 10 -9.65 -8.90 10.71
C PHE A 10 -9.44 -9.55 9.33
N LEU A 11 -9.42 -10.88 9.27
CA LEU A 11 -9.34 -11.65 8.01
C LEU A 11 -10.55 -11.39 7.10
N LYS A 12 -11.76 -11.27 7.67
CA LYS A 12 -12.98 -10.97 6.91
C LYS A 12 -13.01 -9.54 6.39
N TYR A 13 -12.57 -8.59 7.21
CA TYR A 13 -12.62 -7.16 6.94
C TYR A 13 -11.57 -6.74 5.91
N SER A 14 -10.32 -7.15 6.12
CA SER A 14 -9.18 -6.74 5.28
C SER A 14 -8.83 -7.77 4.20
N GLY A 15 -9.05 -9.06 4.46
CA GLY A 15 -8.66 -10.14 3.55
C GLY A 15 -9.75 -10.60 2.58
N GLY A 16 -11.03 -10.26 2.82
CA GLY A 16 -12.15 -10.74 1.99
C GLY A 16 -12.50 -12.23 2.15
N TRP A 17 -11.94 -12.91 3.16
CA TRP A 17 -12.15 -14.34 3.39
C TRP A 17 -13.58 -14.63 3.87
N SER A 18 -14.19 -15.73 3.43
CA SER A 18 -15.46 -16.15 4.03
C SER A 18 -15.24 -16.71 5.45
N PHE A 19 -16.23 -16.56 6.34
CA PHE A 19 -16.15 -17.10 7.71
C PHE A 19 -15.89 -18.62 7.70
N SER A 20 -16.43 -19.31 6.71
CA SER A 20 -16.27 -20.75 6.48
C SER A 20 -14.83 -21.14 6.15
N GLU A 21 -14.17 -20.36 5.29
CA GLU A 21 -12.77 -20.59 4.91
C GLU A 21 -11.81 -20.33 6.06
N ALA A 22 -12.05 -19.24 6.81
CA ALA A 22 -11.21 -18.91 7.94
C ALA A 22 -11.32 -19.98 9.05
N TYR A 23 -12.50 -20.54 9.28
CA TYR A 23 -12.71 -21.60 10.28
C TYR A 23 -11.92 -22.87 9.98
N ASN A 24 -11.80 -23.24 8.71
CA ASN A 24 -11.08 -24.44 8.25
C ASN A 24 -9.55 -24.28 8.28
N LEU A 25 -9.03 -23.07 8.52
CA LEU A 25 -7.59 -22.82 8.53
C LEU A 25 -6.94 -23.24 9.86
N PRO A 26 -5.77 -23.90 9.83
CA PRO A 26 -4.97 -24.15 11.03
C PRO A 26 -4.61 -22.84 11.75
N ILE A 27 -4.60 -22.88 13.08
CA ILE A 27 -4.46 -21.67 13.90
C ILE A 27 -3.14 -20.93 13.68
N GLY A 28 -2.05 -21.66 13.42
CA GLY A 28 -0.75 -21.07 13.08
C GLY A 28 -0.76 -20.34 11.74
N LEU A 29 -1.50 -20.85 10.75
CA LEU A 29 -1.63 -20.19 9.46
C LEU A 29 -2.43 -18.90 9.58
N ARG A 30 -3.51 -18.91 10.40
CA ARG A 30 -4.29 -17.69 10.68
C ARG A 30 -3.44 -16.62 11.33
N GLN A 31 -2.65 -16.99 12.34
CA GLN A 31 -1.77 -16.05 13.02
C GLN A 31 -0.74 -15.46 12.04
N TRP A 32 -0.09 -16.31 11.24
CA TRP A 32 0.85 -15.84 10.22
C TRP A 32 0.19 -14.89 9.20
N PHE A 33 -1.03 -15.18 8.75
CA PHE A 33 -1.75 -14.31 7.83
C PHE A 33 -2.09 -12.95 8.45
N VAL A 34 -2.57 -12.94 9.70
CA VAL A 34 -2.88 -11.70 10.41
C VAL A 34 -1.62 -10.85 10.59
N GLU A 35 -0.52 -11.44 11.06
CA GLU A 35 0.77 -10.75 11.21
C GLU A 35 1.29 -10.22 9.87
N ARG A 36 1.16 -11.01 8.80
CA ARG A 36 1.58 -10.61 7.45
C ARG A 36 0.75 -9.44 6.92
N LEU A 37 -0.55 -9.44 7.19
CA LEU A 37 -1.47 -8.39 6.74
C LEU A 37 -1.23 -7.09 7.52
N VAL A 38 -0.99 -7.16 8.83
CA VAL A 38 -0.56 -6.01 9.64
C VAL A 38 0.71 -5.39 9.04
N LYS A 39 1.72 -6.21 8.74
CA LYS A 39 2.95 -5.74 8.10
C LYS A 39 2.70 -5.04 6.76
N GLN A 40 1.84 -5.60 5.92
CA GLN A 40 1.47 -5.00 4.63
C GLN A 40 0.85 -3.60 4.82
N ILE A 41 -0.07 -3.44 5.77
CA ILE A 41 -0.70 -2.15 6.09
C ILE A 41 0.33 -1.14 6.60
N GLU A 42 1.28 -1.57 7.42
CA GLU A 42 2.36 -0.71 7.90
C GLU A 42 3.29 -0.25 6.77
N ASP A 43 3.67 -1.18 5.87
CA ASP A 43 4.52 -0.90 4.71
C ASP A 43 3.83 0.07 3.73
N GLU A 44 2.53 -0.11 3.47
CA GLU A 44 1.74 0.81 2.64
C GLU A 44 1.65 2.21 3.26
N ASN A 45 1.40 2.29 4.57
CA ASN A 45 1.39 3.55 5.30
C ASN A 45 2.76 4.24 5.29
N ALA A 46 3.85 3.47 5.41
CA ALA A 46 5.20 3.99 5.33
C ALA A 46 5.51 4.52 3.92
N ALA A 47 5.11 3.80 2.87
CA ALA A 47 5.25 4.23 1.49
C ALA A 47 4.50 5.54 1.21
N ILE A 48 3.25 5.68 1.68
CA ILE A 48 2.46 6.91 1.57
C ILE A 48 3.11 8.07 2.33
N LYS A 49 3.63 7.82 3.54
CA LYS A 49 4.36 8.84 4.33
C LYS A 49 5.66 9.27 3.64
N ASN A 50 6.37 8.34 3.01
CA ASN A 50 7.60 8.66 2.28
C ASN A 50 7.32 9.41 0.98
N ALA A 51 6.28 9.01 0.23
CA ALA A 51 5.84 9.70 -0.98
C ALA A 51 5.36 11.13 -0.68
N SER A 52 4.62 11.32 0.42
CA SER A 52 4.17 12.65 0.84
C SER A 52 5.30 13.56 1.36
N LYS A 53 6.38 12.99 1.91
CA LYS A 53 7.58 13.73 2.34
C LYS A 53 8.57 14.00 1.20
N GLY A 54 8.55 13.21 0.13
CA GLY A 54 9.39 13.36 -1.07
C GLY A 54 8.89 14.41 -2.05
N GLY A 55 8.60 15.62 -1.57
CA GLY A 55 8.15 16.74 -2.39
C GLY A 55 9.31 17.42 -3.12
N ASN A 56 9.88 16.79 -4.15
CA ASN A 56 10.69 17.49 -5.16
C ASN A 56 9.88 17.68 -6.46
N THR A 57 8.62 18.07 -6.32
CA THR A 57 7.79 18.49 -7.45
C THR A 57 8.28 19.87 -7.89
N GLN A 58 9.29 19.91 -8.76
CA GLN A 58 9.71 21.15 -9.39
C GLN A 58 8.64 21.58 -10.39
N THR A 59 7.94 22.67 -10.10
CA THR A 59 7.10 23.34 -11.08
C THR A 59 7.98 23.92 -12.17
N LEU A 60 7.71 23.55 -13.43
CA LEU A 60 8.45 24.10 -14.57
C LEU A 60 8.13 25.60 -14.67
N SER A 61 9.14 26.42 -14.41
CA SER A 61 9.09 27.87 -14.61
C SER A 61 9.80 28.23 -15.91
N ALA A 62 9.64 29.48 -16.37
CA ALA A 62 10.34 30.00 -17.55
C ALA A 62 11.88 29.84 -17.48
N HIS A 63 12.44 29.67 -16.27
CA HIS A 63 13.89 29.53 -16.01
C HIS A 63 14.37 28.07 -15.93
N ASN A 64 13.46 27.09 -15.77
CA ASN A 64 13.81 25.66 -15.62
C ASN A 64 13.17 24.78 -16.72
N GLN A 65 12.51 25.40 -17.70
CA GLN A 65 11.95 24.68 -18.84
C GLN A 65 13.07 24.24 -19.79
N PRO A 66 13.05 22.98 -20.27
CA PRO A 66 14.04 22.50 -21.21
C PRO A 66 13.94 23.26 -22.54
N THR A 67 15.08 23.58 -23.14
CA THR A 67 15.14 24.22 -24.46
C THR A 67 14.58 23.29 -25.54
N MET A 68 13.78 23.86 -26.44
CA MET A 68 13.12 23.11 -27.51
C MET A 68 14.13 22.39 -28.42
N PRO A 69 13.92 21.10 -28.75
CA PRO A 69 14.83 20.34 -29.60
C PRO A 69 15.01 20.96 -30.99
N PRO A 70 16.22 20.89 -31.59
CA PRO A 70 16.53 21.53 -32.87
C PRO A 70 15.59 21.14 -34.02
N ARG A 71 15.04 19.91 -33.98
CA ARG A 71 14.15 19.36 -35.00
C ARG A 71 12.74 19.98 -35.00
N MET A 72 12.36 20.68 -33.92
CA MET A 72 11.04 21.30 -33.76
C MET A 72 11.07 22.82 -33.96
N ARG A 73 12.24 23.44 -34.16
CA ARG A 73 12.36 24.87 -34.44
C ARG A 73 11.96 25.12 -35.90
N LYS A 74 10.72 25.56 -36.13
CA LYS A 74 10.27 26.00 -37.46
C LYS A 74 11.22 27.11 -37.95
N LYS A 75 11.64 27.00 -39.22
CA LYS A 75 12.47 27.99 -39.93
C LYS A 75 11.76 29.33 -39.99
#